data_AF-A0A356I756-F1
#
_entry.id   AF-A0A356I756-F1
#
_cell.length_a   1.000
_cell.length_b   1.000
_cell.length_c   1.000
_cell.angle_alpha   90.00
_cell.angle_beta   90.00
_cell.angle_gamma   90.00
#
_symmetry.space_group_name_H-M   'P 1'
#
loop_
_entity.id
_entity.type
_entity.pdbx_description
1 polymer ?
#
loop_
_entity_poly.entity_id
_entity_poly.type
_entity_poly.pdbx_seq_one_letter_code
_entity_poly.pdbx_strand_id
1 'polypeptide(L)' 'MKITFIGAGNMSEAIIAGALKKEVVTADSVTVSDPLEERRNYMQHAYAVRAEEDNARAV' A
#
# COMPACT_ATOMS: atom_id res chain seq x y z
N MET A 1 -9.47 -0.39 -11.59
CA MET A 1 -8.13 -1.02 -11.71
C MET A 1 -7.58 -1.19 -10.30
N LYS A 2 -6.89 -2.29 -9.99
CA LYS A 2 -6.26 -2.49 -8.68
C LYS A 2 -4.75 -2.50 -8.82
N ILE A 3 -4.03 -1.95 -7.85
CA ILE A 3 -2.57 -1.90 -7.85
C ILE A 3 -2.05 -2.51 -6.54
N THR A 4 -1.18 -3.50 -6.66
CA THR A 4 -0.48 -4.11 -5.52
C THR A 4 0.98 -3.71 -5.52
N PHE A 5 1.48 -3.26 -4.38
CA PHE A 5 2.91 -3.04 -4.14
C PHE A 5 3.46 -4.18 -3.29
N ILE A 6 4.45 -4.89 -3.82
CA ILE A 6 5.19 -5.91 -3.05
C ILE A 6 6.38 -5.22 -2.39
N GLY A 7 6.33 -5.11 -1.07
CA GLY A 7 7.18 -4.27 -0.23
C GLY A 7 6.49 -2.96 0.14
N ALA A 8 6.40 -2.67 1.44
CA ALA A 8 5.85 -1.44 2.01
C ALA A 8 6.96 -0.49 2.49
N GLY A 9 8.09 -0.42 1.78
CA GLY A 9 9.21 0.48 2.10
C GLY A 9 9.03 1.91 1.57
N ASN A 10 10.03 2.75 1.81
CA ASN A 10 10.03 4.19 1.47
C ASN A 10 9.64 4.50 0.01
N MET A 11 10.08 3.67 -0.95
CA MET A 11 9.74 3.85 -2.35
C MET A 11 8.25 3.61 -2.62
N SER A 12 7.68 2.53 -2.08
CA SER A 12 6.24 2.26 -2.24
C SER A 12 5.42 3.39 -1.62
N GLU A 13 5.84 3.85 -0.44
CA GLU A 13 5.19 4.91 0.31
C GLU A 13 5.18 6.22 -0.47
N ALA A 14 6.33 6.64 -1.01
CA ALA A 14 6.44 7.85 -1.80
C ALA A 14 5.56 7.81 -3.06
N ILE A 15 5.52 6.66 -3.76
CA ILE A 15 4.68 6.46 -4.96
C ILE A 15 3.21 6.51 -4.58
N ILE A 16 2.78 5.77 -3.55
CA ILE A 16 1.39 5.73 -3.08
C ILE A 16 0.94 7.11 -2.62
N ALA A 17 1.73 7.79 -1.79
CA ALA A 17 1.42 9.14 -1.30
C ALA A 17 1.25 10.13 -2.46
N GLY A 18 2.14 10.08 -3.46
CA GLY A 18 2.04 10.91 -4.66
C GLY A 18 0.81 10.60 -5.50
N ALA A 19 0.53 9.32 -5.75
CA ALA A 19 -0.60 8.88 -6.56
C ALA A 19 -1.95 9.21 -5.92
N LEU A 20 -2.09 9.01 -4.59
CA LEU A 20 -3.27 9.39 -3.82
C LEU A 20 -3.45 10.91 -3.82
N LYS A 21 -2.39 11.68 -3.54
CA LYS A 21 -2.43 13.16 -3.53
C LYS A 21 -2.83 13.75 -4.89
N LYS A 22 -2.48 13.06 -5.98
CA LYS A 22 -2.82 13.46 -7.35
C LYS A 22 -4.11 12.81 -7.87
N GLU A 23 -4.82 12.06 -7.02
CA GLU A 23 -6.07 11.37 -7.35
C GLU A 23 -5.95 10.44 -8.56
N VAL A 24 -4.75 9.91 -8.82
CA VAL A 24 -4.50 8.94 -9.90
C VAL A 24 -5.07 7.57 -9.52
N VAL A 25 -5.11 7.28 -8.22
CA VAL A 25 -5.69 6.07 -7.62
C VAL A 25 -6.46 6.44 -6.35
N THR A 26 -7.35 5.56 -5.92
CA THR A 26 -8.06 5.66 -4.64
C THR A 26 -7.46 4.67 -3.64
N ALA A 27 -7.53 4.96 -2.33
CA ALA A 27 -6.90 4.13 -1.30
C ALA A 27 -7.43 2.68 -1.30
N ASP A 28 -8.71 2.49 -1.56
CA ASP A 28 -9.38 1.19 -1.69
C ASP A 28 -8.98 0.40 -2.95
N SER A 29 -8.28 1.03 -3.89
CA SER A 29 -7.73 0.37 -5.09
C SER A 29 -6.27 -0.07 -4.92
N VAL A 30 -5.64 0.28 -3.79
CA VAL A 30 -4.24 0.00 -3.49
C VAL A 30 -4.14 -1.05 -2.39
N THR A 31 -3.29 -2.06 -2.63
CA THR A 31 -2.88 -3.04 -1.62
C THR A 31 -1.36 -3.00 -1.49
N VAL A 32 -0.82 -3.01 -0.27
CA VAL A 32 0.61 -3.19 -0.01
C VAL A 32 0.85 -4.56 0.61
N SER A 33 1.98 -5.19 0.32
CA SER A 33 2.42 -6.38 1.02
C SER A 33 3.78 -6.18 1.64
N ASP A 34 3.94 -6.61 2.88
CA ASP A 34 5.22 -6.53 3.59
C ASP A 34 5.23 -7.56 4.72
N PRO A 35 6.34 -8.29 4.97
CA PRO A 35 6.41 -9.21 6.10
C PRO A 35 6.37 -8.50 7.46
N LEU A 36 6.75 -7.23 7.56
CA LEU A 36 6.77 -6.49 8.82
C LEU A 36 5.38 -5.91 9.15
N GLU A 37 4.80 -6.37 10.26
CA GLU A 37 3.49 -5.88 10.74
C GLU A 37 3.47 -4.38 10.97
N GLU A 38 4.54 -3.82 11.56
CA GLU A 38 4.67 -2.38 11.80
C GLU A 38 4.53 -1.57 10.50
N ARG A 39 5.13 -2.05 9.40
CA ARG A 39 5.02 -1.38 8.09
C ARG A 39 3.62 -1.49 7.52
N ARG A 40 2.97 -2.66 7.62
CA ARG A 40 1.58 -2.83 7.18
C ARG A 40 0.64 -1.90 7.94
N ASN A 41 0.78 -1.87 9.27
CA ASN A 41 -0.01 -1.01 10.15
C ASN A 41 0.22 0.46 9.80
N TYR A 42 1.47 0.89 9.64
CA TYR A 42 1.79 2.27 9.23
C TYR A 42 1.08 2.65 7.93
N MET A 43 1.17 1.81 6.89
CA MET A 43 0.56 2.11 5.59
C MET A 43 -0.97 2.19 5.67
N GLN A 44 -1.61 1.30 6.43
CA GLN A 44 -3.06 1.34 6.65
C GLN A 44 -3.49 2.62 7.38
N HIS A 45 -2.77 3.03 8.42
CA HIS A 45 -3.15 4.21 9.21
C HIS A 45 -2.85 5.52 8.48
N ALA A 46 -1.70 5.61 7.80
CA ALA A 46 -1.26 6.84 7.14
C ALA A 46 -1.99 7.10 5.80
N TYR A 47 -2.36 6.03 5.08
CA TYR A 47 -2.88 6.15 3.71
C TYR A 47 -4.22 5.44 3.48
N ALA A 48 -4.78 4.74 4.47
CA ALA A 48 -6.03 3.99 4.38
C ALA A 48 -6.05 2.91 3.27
N VAL A 49 -4.88 2.44 2.85
CA VAL A 49 -4.74 1.37 1.84
C VAL A 49 -4.91 -0.01 2.47
N ARG A 50 -5.19 -1.04 1.68
CA ARG A 50 -5.18 -2.42 2.17
C ARG A 50 -3.74 -2.89 2.40
N ALA A 51 -3.54 -3.81 3.34
CA ALA A 51 -2.23 -4.41 3.58
C ALA A 51 -2.35 -5.92 3.82
N GLU A 52 -1.40 -6.69 3.29
CA GLU A 52 -1.35 -8.15 3.40
C GLU A 52 0.07 -8.61 3.74
N GLU A 53 0.21 -9.64 4.57
CA GLU A 53 1.53 -10.20 4.90
C GLU A 53 2.09 -11.07 3.77
N ASP A 54 1.20 -11.80 3.08
CA ASP A 54 1.56 -12.75 2.04
C ASP A 54 1.40 -12.12 0.65
N ASN A 55 2.51 -12.04 -0.09
CA ASN A 55 2.54 -11.56 -1.46
C ASN A 55 1.50 -12.25 -2.37
N ALA A 56 1.25 -13.54 -2.15
CA ALA A 56 0.30 -14.30 -2.97
C ALA A 56 -1.17 -13.94 -2.70
N ARG A 57 -1.45 -13.32 -1.55
CA ARG A 57 -2.81 -12.93 -1.13
C ARG A 57 -3.11 -11.44 -1.35
N ALA A 58 -2.09 -10.64 -1.68
CA ALA A 58 -2.20 -9.20 -1.84
C ALA A 58 -2.90 -8.80 -3.17
N VAL A 59 -4.23 -8.62 -3.14
CA VAL A 59 -5.08 -8.22 -4.29
C VAL A 59 -6.17 -7.19 -3.94
#